data_AF-A0A1Z9TBD9-F1
#
_entry.id   AF-A0A1Z9TBD9-F1
#
_cell.length_a   1.000
_cell.length_b   1.000
_cell.length_c   1.000
_cell.angle_alpha   90.00
_cell.angle_beta   90.00
_cell.angle_gamma   90.00
#
_symmetry.space_group_name_H-M   'P 1'
#
loop_
_entity.id
_entity.type
_entity.pdbx_description
1 polymer ?
#
loop_
_entity_poly.entity_id
_entity_poly.type
_entity_poly.pdbx_seq_one_letter_code
_entity_poly.pdbx_strand_id
1 'polypeptide(L)'
;MKINLDKNLEDSIINFLNSLEKNNFEYFPVLNGVTKSGIDLNLGFSCYALKSKYILNSLDDKNLSDWVKYLNNYQTKESDFGEGSFVDKKYLNCFNNENRIKFFLKQSLNNLKLGNYELKKNILEKSIRAETKQAISTIHQVNYKNQFEYLDFPKNEYDISKFISALNWNKPWDSGAQFSALCVFSRTQLKHEEYEVAKEHLFNSITKYVDNESGAYFQGNQPSNQEVINGLMKVITGLDWIDCNMHHPKKIIDLALSINPQSEGCDIVDLVYVLYMASKKTDYKKKEIVLLFEDLTNIIFQHFILEQGAFSYFLNKSQTHYYGVKVTKGFNEADLHGTLLLTWALSMILNINENENLSWNILKP
;
A
#
# COMPACT_ATOMS: atom_id res chain seq x y z
N MET A 1 -16.51 -21.57 -13.10
CA MET A 1 -15.68 -21.28 -14.29
C MET A 1 -14.24 -21.25 -13.79
N LYS A 2 -13.36 -22.14 -14.28
CA LYS A 2 -11.92 -22.03 -13.98
C LYS A 2 -11.45 -20.80 -14.76
N ILE A 3 -11.30 -19.65 -14.10
CA ILE A 3 -10.73 -18.48 -14.75
C ILE A 3 -9.24 -18.79 -14.88
N ASN A 4 -8.78 -18.99 -16.11
CA ASN A 4 -7.38 -19.19 -16.38
C ASN A 4 -6.68 -17.83 -16.29
N LEU A 5 -5.56 -17.79 -15.57
CA LEU A 5 -4.64 -16.65 -15.59
C LEU A 5 -3.96 -16.64 -16.96
N ASP A 6 -4.58 -15.95 -17.91
CA ASP A 6 -4.18 -15.90 -19.30
C ASP A 6 -4.22 -14.47 -19.86
N LYS A 7 -3.87 -14.33 -21.13
CA LYS A 7 -3.83 -13.05 -21.83
C LYS A 7 -5.19 -12.35 -21.89
N ASN A 8 -6.30 -13.09 -21.84
CA ASN A 8 -7.63 -12.48 -21.84
C ASN A 8 -7.89 -11.70 -20.54
N LEU A 9 -7.37 -12.18 -19.40
CA LEU A 9 -7.44 -11.45 -18.13
C LEU A 9 -6.59 -10.18 -18.16
N GLU A 10 -5.37 -10.26 -18.71
CA GLU A 10 -4.51 -9.08 -18.87
C GLU A 10 -5.21 -8.00 -19.73
N ASP A 11 -5.71 -8.39 -20.90
CA ASP A 11 -6.43 -7.48 -21.80
C ASP A 11 -7.69 -6.90 -21.14
N SER A 12 -8.43 -7.69 -20.35
CA SER A 12 -9.63 -7.21 -19.65
C SER A 12 -9.31 -6.18 -18.57
N ILE A 13 -8.24 -6.39 -17.80
CA ILE A 13 -7.80 -5.43 -16.78
C ILE A 13 -7.30 -4.14 -17.45
N ILE A 14 -6.52 -4.24 -18.54
CA ILE A 14 -6.06 -3.05 -19.29
C ILE A 14 -7.26 -2.26 -19.82
N ASN A 15 -8.25 -2.93 -20.40
CA ASN A 15 -9.48 -2.29 -20.89
C ASN A 15 -10.24 -1.59 -19.77
N PHE A 16 -10.36 -2.22 -18.60
CA PHE A 16 -10.96 -1.60 -17.42
C PHE A 16 -10.20 -0.34 -16.98
N LEU A 17 -8.86 -0.41 -16.87
CA LEU A 17 -8.05 0.76 -16.51
C LEU A 17 -8.23 1.92 -17.49
N ASN A 18 -8.25 1.63 -18.79
CA ASN A 18 -8.49 2.65 -19.83
C ASN A 18 -9.90 3.24 -19.73
N SER A 19 -10.91 2.45 -19.35
CA SER A 19 -12.29 2.94 -19.16
C SER A 19 -12.45 3.90 -17.97
N LEU A 20 -11.53 3.87 -17.00
CA LEU A 20 -11.52 4.79 -15.85
C LEU A 20 -10.82 6.12 -16.15
N GLU A 21 -10.11 6.26 -17.27
CA GLU A 21 -9.36 7.47 -17.59
C GLU A 21 -10.30 8.66 -17.84
N LYS A 22 -10.11 9.74 -17.08
CA LYS A 22 -10.87 11.00 -17.21
C LYS A 22 -10.29 11.89 -18.31
N ASN A 23 -8.97 12.04 -18.24
CA ASN A 23 -8.07 12.87 -19.03
C ASN A 23 -6.67 12.27 -18.84
N ASN A 24 -5.67 12.72 -19.60
CA ASN A 24 -4.29 12.24 -19.46
C ASN A 24 -3.86 12.14 -17.99
N PHE A 25 -3.62 10.90 -17.54
CA PHE A 25 -3.11 10.55 -16.21
C PHE A 25 -4.09 10.72 -15.04
N GLU A 26 -5.33 11.12 -15.29
CA GLU A 26 -6.40 11.27 -14.31
C GLU A 26 -7.38 10.10 -14.41
N TYR A 27 -7.73 9.50 -13.26
CA TYR A 27 -8.56 8.29 -13.24
C TYR A 27 -9.72 8.43 -12.27
N PHE A 28 -10.88 7.91 -12.66
CA PHE A 28 -11.98 7.67 -11.74
C PHE A 28 -11.66 6.45 -10.85
N PRO A 29 -12.14 6.42 -9.60
CA PRO A 29 -11.97 5.24 -8.75
C PRO A 29 -12.86 4.06 -9.19
N VAL A 30 -13.99 4.33 -9.86
CA VAL A 30 -15.03 3.40 -10.31
C VAL A 30 -15.74 3.97 -11.55
N LEU A 31 -16.41 3.11 -12.33
CA LEU A 31 -17.20 3.55 -13.49
C LEU A 31 -18.53 4.17 -13.08
N ASN A 32 -19.21 3.59 -12.10
CA ASN A 32 -20.49 4.04 -11.60
C ASN A 32 -20.42 4.39 -10.11
N GLY A 33 -21.40 5.14 -9.63
CA GLY A 33 -21.49 5.43 -8.19
C GLY A 33 -20.35 6.30 -7.63
N VAL A 34 -19.53 6.94 -8.45
CA VAL A 34 -18.51 7.91 -8.01
C VAL A 34 -19.18 9.08 -7.27
N THR A 35 -18.60 9.54 -6.16
CA THR A 35 -19.07 10.74 -5.45
C THR A 35 -18.46 12.00 -6.06
N LYS A 36 -18.94 13.18 -5.66
CA LYS A 36 -18.30 14.45 -6.05
C LYS A 36 -16.81 14.47 -5.67
N SER A 37 -16.48 14.05 -4.44
CA SER A 37 -15.09 13.94 -4.00
C SER A 37 -14.31 12.93 -4.83
N GLY A 38 -14.88 11.77 -5.17
CA GLY A 38 -14.22 10.79 -6.05
C GLY A 38 -13.95 11.28 -7.48
N ILE A 39 -14.77 12.18 -8.01
CA ILE A 39 -14.52 12.88 -9.28
C ILE A 39 -13.33 13.84 -9.14
N ASP A 40 -13.23 14.52 -8.00
CA ASP A 40 -12.26 15.59 -7.78
C ASP A 40 -10.84 15.06 -7.51
N LEU A 41 -10.69 14.02 -6.69
CA LEU A 41 -9.38 13.46 -6.31
C LEU A 41 -8.65 12.86 -7.51
N ASN A 42 -7.33 13.08 -7.60
CA ASN A 42 -6.53 12.65 -8.75
C ASN A 42 -5.19 12.00 -8.37
N LEU A 43 -4.40 12.53 -7.41
CA LEU A 43 -3.03 12.05 -7.15
C LEU A 43 -2.96 10.54 -6.84
N GLY A 44 -3.76 10.10 -5.85
CA GLY A 44 -3.79 8.69 -5.45
C GLY A 44 -4.22 7.76 -6.58
N PHE A 45 -5.27 8.12 -7.31
CA PHE A 45 -5.80 7.31 -8.40
C PHE A 45 -4.84 7.26 -9.60
N SER A 46 -4.16 8.36 -9.89
CA SER A 46 -3.09 8.39 -10.88
C SER A 46 -1.96 7.42 -10.51
N CYS A 47 -1.55 7.40 -9.24
CA CYS A 47 -0.55 6.45 -8.76
C CYS A 47 -1.04 4.99 -8.86
N TYR A 48 -2.30 4.72 -8.54
CA TYR A 48 -2.86 3.36 -8.64
C TYR A 48 -2.89 2.87 -10.09
N ALA A 49 -3.30 3.73 -11.03
CA ALA A 49 -3.33 3.39 -12.45
C ALA A 49 -1.92 3.15 -13.00
N LEU A 50 -0.94 4.00 -12.67
CA LEU A 50 0.45 3.81 -13.10
C LEU A 50 1.05 2.52 -12.54
N LYS A 51 0.83 2.24 -11.25
CA LYS A 51 1.27 0.97 -10.62
C LYS A 51 0.59 -0.25 -11.25
N SER A 52 -0.69 -0.16 -11.60
CA SER A 52 -1.41 -1.25 -12.27
C SER A 52 -0.84 -1.52 -13.67
N LYS A 53 -0.64 -0.47 -14.47
CA LYS A 53 -0.01 -0.58 -15.80
C LYS A 53 1.44 -1.06 -15.71
N TYR A 54 2.17 -0.69 -14.64
CA TYR A 54 3.51 -1.23 -14.36
C TYR A 54 3.46 -2.74 -14.13
N ILE A 55 2.57 -3.23 -13.25
CA ILE A 55 2.40 -4.66 -12.97
C ILE A 55 2.07 -5.42 -14.25
N LEU A 56 1.17 -4.90 -15.09
CA LEU A 56 0.75 -5.53 -16.35
C LEU A 56 1.80 -5.40 -17.47
N ASN A 57 2.95 -4.77 -17.20
CA ASN A 57 3.97 -4.47 -18.19
C ASN A 57 3.42 -3.75 -19.44
N SER A 58 2.46 -2.84 -19.21
CA SER A 58 1.66 -2.18 -20.26
C SER A 58 1.91 -0.67 -20.32
N LEU A 59 3.04 -0.19 -19.79
CA LEU A 59 3.41 1.22 -19.85
C LEU A 59 3.97 1.56 -21.24
N ASP A 60 3.53 2.69 -21.81
CA ASP A 60 4.14 3.28 -23.00
C ASP A 60 5.23 4.27 -22.57
N ASP A 61 6.49 3.95 -22.90
CA ASP A 61 7.67 4.76 -22.56
C ASP A 61 7.55 6.23 -22.98
N LYS A 62 6.85 6.52 -24.10
CA LYS A 62 6.68 7.90 -24.59
C LYS A 62 5.82 8.76 -23.68
N ASN A 63 4.88 8.15 -22.94
CA ASN A 63 3.95 8.85 -22.05
C ASN A 63 4.43 8.85 -20.59
N LEU A 64 5.41 8.01 -20.24
CA LEU A 64 5.86 7.82 -18.87
C LEU A 64 6.50 9.07 -18.26
N SER A 65 7.34 9.79 -19.01
CA SER A 65 7.97 11.03 -18.52
C SER A 65 6.95 12.13 -18.24
N ASP A 66 5.92 12.24 -19.07
CA ASP A 66 4.83 13.21 -18.89
C ASP A 66 3.95 12.84 -17.72
N TRP A 67 3.70 11.55 -17.50
CA TRP A 67 2.98 11.07 -16.31
C TRP A 67 3.76 11.37 -15.03
N VAL A 68 5.08 11.12 -15.01
CA VAL A 68 5.92 11.47 -13.87
C VAL A 68 5.93 12.98 -13.62
N LYS A 69 6.00 13.80 -14.67
CA LYS A 69 5.88 15.26 -14.56
C LYS A 69 4.51 15.67 -13.99
N TYR A 70 3.44 15.01 -14.41
CA TYR A 70 2.10 15.22 -13.87
C TYR A 70 2.04 14.92 -12.36
N LEU A 71 2.58 13.77 -11.91
CA LEU A 71 2.65 13.44 -10.48
C LEU A 71 3.46 14.48 -9.70
N ASN A 72 4.62 14.90 -10.22
CA ASN A 72 5.47 15.92 -9.61
C ASN A 72 4.80 17.29 -9.46
N ASN A 73 3.79 17.63 -10.27
CA ASN A 73 3.04 18.88 -10.09
C ASN A 73 2.23 18.94 -8.79
N TYR A 74 2.00 17.80 -8.14
CA TYR A 74 1.40 17.74 -6.80
C TYR A 74 2.43 17.98 -5.69
N GLN A 75 3.72 17.96 -6.02
CA GLN A 75 4.77 18.17 -5.04
C GLN A 75 4.94 19.66 -4.73
N THR A 76 4.93 19.99 -3.45
CA THR A 76 5.07 21.36 -2.96
C THR A 76 6.43 21.56 -2.32
N LYS A 77 7.14 22.62 -2.73
CA LYS A 77 8.42 23.00 -2.10
C LYS A 77 8.24 23.40 -0.64
N GLU A 78 7.20 24.18 -0.34
CA GLU A 78 6.87 24.58 1.04
C GLU A 78 5.41 24.19 1.32
N SER A 79 5.17 23.49 2.43
CA SER A 79 3.83 23.12 2.87
C SER A 79 3.77 22.97 4.38
N ASP A 80 2.56 23.09 4.94
CA ASP A 80 2.29 22.81 6.35
C ASP A 80 2.50 21.33 6.73
N PHE A 81 2.77 20.47 5.74
CA PHE A 81 2.98 19.02 5.89
C PHE A 81 4.45 18.62 5.61
N GLY A 82 5.37 19.59 5.62
CA GLY A 82 6.78 19.38 5.33
C GLY A 82 7.18 19.79 3.91
N GLU A 83 8.45 20.18 3.75
CA GLU A 83 9.07 20.47 2.47
C GLU A 83 9.11 19.21 1.59
N GLY A 84 8.74 19.35 0.33
CA GLY A 84 8.73 18.25 -0.64
C GLY A 84 7.53 17.30 -0.52
N SER A 85 6.53 17.61 0.30
CA SER A 85 5.29 16.80 0.38
C SER A 85 4.49 16.82 -0.92
N PHE A 86 3.82 15.71 -1.23
CA PHE A 86 2.84 15.64 -2.31
C PHE A 86 1.44 15.92 -1.75
N VAL A 87 0.79 16.94 -2.29
CA VAL A 87 -0.47 17.45 -1.74
C VAL A 87 -1.49 17.64 -2.85
N ASP A 88 -2.51 16.78 -2.88
CA ASP A 88 -3.70 17.02 -3.69
C ASP A 88 -4.60 18.05 -2.98
N LYS A 89 -4.61 19.28 -3.50
CA LYS A 89 -5.45 20.37 -2.95
C LYS A 89 -6.94 20.02 -2.96
N LYS A 90 -7.40 19.21 -3.93
CA LYS A 90 -8.79 18.77 -3.97
C LYS A 90 -9.07 17.74 -2.88
N TYR A 91 -8.12 16.83 -2.61
CA TYR A 91 -8.20 15.95 -1.44
C TYR A 91 -8.30 16.74 -0.14
N LEU A 92 -7.42 17.73 0.09
CA LEU A 92 -7.46 18.58 1.28
C LEU A 92 -8.82 19.26 1.47
N ASN A 93 -9.38 19.82 0.40
CA ASN A 93 -10.68 20.47 0.42
C ASN A 93 -11.81 19.47 0.76
N CYS A 94 -11.81 18.29 0.14
CA CYS A 94 -12.81 17.26 0.40
C CYS A 94 -12.72 16.73 1.84
N PHE A 95 -11.52 16.39 2.31
CA PHE A 95 -11.28 15.94 3.68
C PHE A 95 -11.76 16.97 4.70
N ASN A 96 -11.48 18.26 4.43
CA ASN A 96 -11.90 19.33 5.31
C ASN A 96 -13.41 19.55 5.32
N ASN A 97 -14.13 19.27 4.23
CA ASN A 97 -15.57 19.47 4.14
C ASN A 97 -16.37 18.26 4.67
N GLU A 98 -16.03 17.04 4.27
CA GLU A 98 -16.78 15.83 4.65
C GLU A 98 -16.63 15.47 6.14
N ASN A 99 -15.45 15.71 6.71
CA ASN A 99 -15.16 15.28 8.07
C ASN A 99 -15.39 16.35 9.16
N ARG A 100 -15.96 17.52 8.81
CA ARG A 100 -16.23 18.62 9.77
C ARG A 100 -17.05 18.18 10.97
N ILE A 101 -18.19 17.54 10.74
CA ILE A 101 -19.15 17.17 11.81
C ILE A 101 -18.62 15.98 12.62
N LYS A 102 -18.08 14.96 11.94
CA LYS A 102 -17.52 13.75 12.58
C LYS A 102 -16.36 14.08 13.52
N PHE A 103 -15.45 14.97 13.12
CA PHE A 103 -14.32 15.36 13.98
C PHE A 103 -14.68 16.36 15.06
N PHE A 104 -15.66 17.25 14.83
CA PHE A 104 -16.21 18.09 15.89
C PHE A 104 -16.76 17.23 17.04
N LEU A 105 -17.56 16.21 16.73
CA LEU A 105 -18.10 15.28 17.73
C LEU A 105 -16.99 14.49 18.46
N LYS A 106 -16.00 13.96 17.73
CA LYS A 106 -14.86 13.25 18.33
C LYS A 106 -14.02 14.16 19.24
N GLN A 107 -13.81 15.41 18.83
CA GLN A 107 -13.05 16.40 19.62
C GLN A 107 -13.81 16.84 20.87
N SER A 108 -15.14 17.03 20.78
CA SER A 108 -15.98 17.26 21.96
C SER A 108 -15.94 16.08 22.94
N LEU A 109 -15.97 14.82 22.46
CA LEU A 109 -15.87 13.63 23.32
C LEU A 109 -14.50 13.47 23.98
N ASN A 110 -13.41 13.79 23.26
CA ASN A 110 -12.06 13.84 23.83
C ASN A 110 -11.94 14.90 24.93
N ASN A 111 -12.48 16.11 24.71
CA ASN A 111 -12.44 17.19 25.69
C ASN A 111 -13.23 16.86 26.96
N LEU A 112 -14.26 16.01 26.85
CA LEU A 112 -15.03 15.47 27.98
C LEU A 112 -14.35 14.25 28.64
N LYS A 113 -13.17 13.81 28.17
CA LYS A 113 -12.49 12.56 28.57
C LYS A 113 -13.36 11.30 28.41
N LEU A 114 -14.36 11.36 27.54
CA LEU A 114 -15.28 10.25 27.24
C LEU A 114 -14.79 9.39 26.06
N GLY A 115 -13.61 9.67 25.52
CA GLY A 115 -12.94 8.88 24.49
C GLY A 115 -11.50 9.33 24.26
N ASN A 116 -10.71 8.46 23.61
CA ASN A 116 -9.34 8.73 23.16
C ASN A 116 -9.28 8.68 21.62
N TYR A 117 -10.04 9.56 20.96
CA TYR A 117 -10.10 9.64 19.51
C TYR A 117 -8.90 10.40 18.93
N GLU A 118 -8.39 9.97 17.79
CA GLU A 118 -7.32 10.70 17.10
C GLU A 118 -7.83 12.05 16.55
N LEU A 119 -7.01 13.10 16.67
CA LEU A 119 -7.35 14.44 16.22
C LEU A 119 -7.39 14.51 14.68
N LYS A 120 -8.28 15.36 14.14
CA LYS A 120 -8.40 15.61 12.69
C LYS A 120 -7.07 15.98 12.05
N LYS A 121 -6.28 16.82 12.74
CA LYS A 121 -4.95 17.26 12.28
C LYS A 121 -4.01 16.07 12.10
N ASN A 122 -3.91 15.19 13.10
CA ASN A 122 -3.05 14.01 13.06
C ASN A 122 -3.45 13.05 11.92
N ILE A 123 -4.76 12.83 11.70
CA ILE A 123 -5.24 11.99 10.59
C ILE A 123 -4.88 12.60 9.24
N LEU A 124 -5.02 13.93 9.11
CA LEU A 124 -4.66 14.63 7.89
C LEU A 124 -3.16 14.54 7.62
N GLU A 125 -2.32 14.79 8.62
CA GLU A 125 -0.86 14.65 8.53
C GLU A 125 -0.44 13.24 8.13
N LYS A 126 -1.03 12.20 8.77
CA LYS A 126 -0.80 10.79 8.39
C LYS A 126 -1.22 10.51 6.96
N SER A 127 -2.35 11.07 6.51
CA SER A 127 -2.86 10.86 5.16
C SER A 127 -1.95 11.52 4.11
N ILE A 128 -1.50 12.76 4.34
CA ILE A 128 -0.55 13.44 3.45
C ILE A 128 0.79 12.72 3.43
N ARG A 129 1.29 12.26 4.58
CA ARG A 129 2.51 11.41 4.61
C ARG A 129 2.33 10.12 3.80
N ALA A 130 1.15 9.50 3.85
CA ALA A 130 0.83 8.32 3.04
C ALA A 130 0.76 8.66 1.54
N GLU A 131 0.15 9.78 1.15
CA GLU A 131 0.14 10.26 -0.25
C GLU A 131 1.56 10.58 -0.76
N THR A 132 2.37 11.27 0.04
CA THR A 132 3.78 11.55 -0.24
C THR A 132 4.56 10.26 -0.44
N LYS A 133 4.44 9.28 0.48
CA LYS A 133 5.07 7.96 0.33
C LYS A 133 4.61 7.27 -0.96
N GLN A 134 3.30 7.25 -1.21
CA GLN A 134 2.71 6.59 -2.38
C GLN A 134 3.20 7.22 -3.68
N ALA A 135 3.25 8.55 -3.78
CA ALA A 135 3.74 9.24 -4.96
C ALA A 135 5.24 9.00 -5.19
N ILE A 136 6.06 9.14 -4.13
CA ILE A 136 7.50 8.88 -4.21
C ILE A 136 7.76 7.42 -4.61
N SER A 137 7.13 6.44 -3.95
CA SER A 137 7.34 5.02 -4.28
C SER A 137 6.92 4.71 -5.72
N THR A 138 5.82 5.31 -6.18
CA THR A 138 5.32 5.19 -7.56
C THR A 138 6.32 5.75 -8.57
N ILE A 139 6.85 6.95 -8.36
CA ILE A 139 7.83 7.59 -9.25
C ILE A 139 9.14 6.78 -9.31
N HIS A 140 9.62 6.31 -8.16
CA HIS A 140 10.83 5.50 -8.08
C HIS A 140 10.66 4.11 -8.69
N GLN A 141 9.47 3.50 -8.59
CA GLN A 141 9.18 2.19 -9.21
C GLN A 141 9.45 2.18 -10.72
N VAL A 142 9.20 3.31 -11.38
CA VAL A 142 9.41 3.48 -12.83
C VAL A 142 10.76 4.12 -13.17
N ASN A 143 11.72 4.08 -12.23
CA ASN A 143 13.09 4.59 -12.39
C ASN A 143 13.21 6.11 -12.59
N TYR A 144 12.25 6.88 -12.08
CA TYR A 144 12.35 8.34 -11.99
C TYR A 144 12.60 8.80 -10.55
N LYS A 145 12.77 10.11 -10.38
CA LYS A 145 12.89 10.77 -9.07
C LYS A 145 11.86 11.89 -8.96
N ASN A 146 11.43 12.15 -7.72
CA ASN A 146 10.60 13.31 -7.42
C ASN A 146 11.39 14.63 -7.60
N GLN A 147 10.67 15.73 -7.83
CA GLN A 147 11.26 17.04 -8.18
C GLN A 147 12.03 17.70 -7.02
N PHE A 148 11.52 17.60 -5.80
CA PHE A 148 12.12 18.16 -4.59
C PHE A 148 12.38 17.03 -3.57
N GLU A 149 13.47 17.07 -2.82
CA GLU A 149 13.67 16.10 -1.73
C GLU A 149 12.61 16.30 -0.63
N TYR A 150 11.93 15.23 -0.21
CA TYR A 150 11.07 15.26 0.96
C TYR A 150 11.93 15.01 2.20
N LEU A 151 12.20 16.01 3.02
CA LEU A 151 13.19 15.92 4.11
C LEU A 151 12.58 15.91 5.52
N ASP A 152 11.25 15.95 5.65
CA ASP A 152 10.53 15.96 6.92
C ASP A 152 10.34 14.55 7.51
N PHE A 153 11.46 13.92 7.83
CA PHE A 153 11.50 12.61 8.48
C PHE A 153 12.77 12.42 9.32
N PRO A 154 12.77 11.51 10.31
CA PRO A 154 13.96 11.14 11.08
C PRO A 154 15.10 10.59 10.20
N LYS A 155 16.31 11.16 10.32
CA LYS A 155 17.44 10.84 9.43
C LYS A 155 18.70 10.30 10.12
N ASN A 156 18.94 10.69 11.37
CA ASN A 156 20.10 10.22 12.15
C ASN A 156 19.69 9.15 13.17
N GLU A 157 20.69 8.50 13.77
CA GLU A 157 20.52 7.43 14.77
C GLU A 157 19.52 7.77 15.88
N TYR A 158 19.72 8.92 16.52
CA TYR A 158 18.95 9.34 17.68
C TYR A 158 17.48 9.55 17.30
N ASP A 159 17.23 10.30 16.23
CA ASP A 159 15.88 10.61 15.78
C ASP A 159 15.16 9.37 15.26
N ILE A 160 15.84 8.49 14.53
CA ILE A 160 15.27 7.21 14.04
C ILE A 160 14.89 6.33 15.23
N SER A 161 15.81 6.13 16.18
CA SER A 161 15.56 5.31 17.37
C SER A 161 14.43 5.87 18.22
N LYS A 162 14.40 7.19 18.41
CA LYS A 162 13.34 7.89 19.15
C LYS A 162 11.99 7.78 18.45
N PHE A 163 11.94 7.94 17.13
CA PHE A 163 10.71 7.80 16.35
C PHE A 163 10.16 6.39 16.44
N ILE A 164 10.97 5.37 16.15
CA ILE A 164 10.53 3.97 16.14
C ILE A 164 10.08 3.52 17.54
N SER A 165 10.79 3.96 18.60
CA SER A 165 10.42 3.61 19.98
C SER A 165 9.17 4.31 20.50
N ALA A 166 8.78 5.44 19.90
CA ALA A 166 7.55 6.14 20.24
C ALA A 166 6.30 5.53 19.57
N LEU A 167 6.47 4.63 18.59
CA LEU A 167 5.36 3.95 17.93
C LEU A 167 4.70 2.92 18.86
N ASN A 168 3.40 2.69 18.68
CA ASN A 168 2.65 1.73 19.48
C ASN A 168 2.71 0.33 18.87
N TRP A 169 3.75 -0.43 19.21
CA TRP A 169 3.97 -1.79 18.71
C TRP A 169 3.00 -2.85 19.24
N ASN A 170 2.04 -2.49 20.11
CA ASN A 170 0.84 -3.32 20.34
C ASN A 170 -0.15 -3.26 19.15
N LYS A 171 0.05 -2.31 18.22
CA LYS A 171 -0.70 -2.10 16.97
C LYS A 171 0.29 -2.13 15.79
N PRO A 172 0.80 -3.31 15.44
CA PRO A 172 1.88 -3.45 14.48
C PRO A 172 1.51 -3.00 13.06
N TRP A 173 0.23 -2.96 12.69
CA TRP A 173 -0.17 -2.44 11.38
C TRP A 173 0.13 -0.95 11.21
N ASP A 174 -0.31 -0.10 12.15
CA ASP A 174 -0.03 1.35 12.11
C ASP A 174 1.46 1.63 12.29
N SER A 175 2.12 0.95 13.23
CA SER A 175 3.56 1.13 13.50
C SER A 175 4.42 0.68 12.31
N GLY A 176 4.10 -0.47 11.73
CA GLY A 176 4.76 -0.98 10.52
C GLY A 176 4.57 -0.04 9.33
N ALA A 177 3.39 0.58 9.17
CA ALA A 177 3.16 1.54 8.09
C ALA A 177 4.07 2.78 8.23
N GLN A 178 4.25 3.30 9.45
CA GLN A 178 5.17 4.41 9.73
C GLN A 178 6.63 4.03 9.50
N PHE A 179 7.05 2.84 9.95
CA PHE A 179 8.39 2.30 9.70
C PHE A 179 8.66 2.14 8.20
N SER A 180 7.70 1.60 7.45
CA SER A 180 7.81 1.43 6.00
C SER A 180 7.92 2.76 5.27
N ALA A 181 7.16 3.78 5.69
CA ALA A 181 7.29 5.14 5.15
C ALA A 181 8.70 5.69 5.39
N LEU A 182 9.23 5.50 6.60
CA LEU A 182 10.57 5.95 6.95
C LEU A 182 11.65 5.27 6.08
N CYS A 183 11.53 3.96 5.86
CA CYS A 183 12.41 3.21 4.97
C CYS A 183 12.41 3.74 3.52
N VAL A 184 11.22 4.01 2.96
CA VAL A 184 11.08 4.59 1.62
C VAL A 184 11.77 5.96 1.57
N PHE A 185 11.49 6.84 2.52
CA PHE A 185 12.07 8.18 2.53
C PHE A 185 13.59 8.14 2.70
N SER A 186 14.11 7.34 3.63
CA SER A 186 15.55 7.15 3.78
C SER A 186 16.19 6.64 2.49
N ARG A 187 15.61 5.65 1.81
CA ARG A 187 16.18 5.09 0.58
C ARG A 187 16.22 6.08 -0.58
N THR A 188 15.16 6.88 -0.71
CA THR A 188 14.89 7.67 -1.92
C THR A 188 15.33 9.11 -1.81
N GLN A 189 15.35 9.66 -0.58
CA GLN A 189 15.55 11.10 -0.33
C GLN A 189 16.92 11.42 0.29
N LEU A 190 17.63 10.46 0.87
CA LEU A 190 18.98 10.68 1.41
C LEU A 190 20.06 10.45 0.38
N LYS A 191 21.19 11.12 0.56
CA LYS A 191 22.43 10.80 -0.17
C LYS A 191 22.96 9.45 0.31
N HIS A 192 23.78 8.81 -0.52
CA HIS A 192 24.23 7.44 -0.28
C HIS A 192 24.87 7.24 1.10
N GLU A 193 25.80 8.12 1.51
CA GLU A 193 26.47 8.02 2.81
C GLU A 193 25.51 8.16 4.00
N GLU A 194 24.59 9.13 3.94
CA GLU A 194 23.56 9.33 4.97
C GLU A 194 22.58 8.16 5.02
N TYR A 195 22.24 7.62 3.84
CA TYR A 195 21.36 6.47 3.70
C TYR A 195 21.95 5.21 4.33
N GLU A 196 23.23 4.90 4.10
CA GLU A 196 23.84 3.69 4.67
C GLU A 196 23.83 3.72 6.21
N VAL A 197 24.10 4.88 6.81
CA VAL A 197 23.97 5.10 8.26
C VAL A 197 22.51 4.94 8.70
N ALA A 198 21.57 5.62 8.03
CA ALA A 198 20.16 5.52 8.36
C ALA A 198 19.62 4.08 8.25
N LYS A 199 20.02 3.34 7.20
CA LYS A 199 19.67 1.93 6.97
C LYS A 199 20.07 1.05 8.14
N GLU A 200 21.31 1.19 8.62
CA GLU A 200 21.79 0.42 9.77
C GLU A 200 20.93 0.69 11.01
N HIS A 201 20.65 1.95 11.32
CA HIS A 201 19.85 2.32 12.49
C HIS A 201 18.38 1.91 12.36
N LEU A 202 17.80 1.98 11.16
CA LEU A 202 16.44 1.48 10.89
C LEU A 202 16.35 -0.01 11.18
N PHE A 203 17.31 -0.78 10.65
CA PHE A 203 17.37 -2.23 10.86
C PHE A 203 17.56 -2.59 12.34
N ASN A 204 18.53 -1.98 13.01
CA ASN A 204 18.80 -2.22 14.43
C ASN A 204 17.63 -1.82 15.33
N SER A 205 16.91 -0.75 14.99
CA SER A 205 15.75 -0.29 15.75
C SER A 205 14.57 -1.26 15.64
N ILE A 206 14.28 -1.78 14.44
CA ILE A 206 13.14 -2.69 14.24
C ILE A 206 13.39 -4.08 14.85
N THR A 207 14.65 -4.53 14.95
CA THR A 207 15.03 -5.81 15.57
C THR A 207 14.55 -5.94 17.02
N LYS A 208 14.42 -4.82 17.74
CA LYS A 208 13.93 -4.79 19.13
C LYS A 208 12.48 -5.27 19.30
N TYR A 209 11.72 -5.28 18.20
CA TYR A 209 10.30 -5.65 18.17
C TYR A 209 10.07 -7.04 17.58
N VAL A 210 11.13 -7.76 17.22
CA VAL A 210 11.01 -9.11 16.68
C VAL A 210 10.58 -10.05 17.79
N ASP A 211 9.40 -10.64 17.63
CA ASP A 211 8.95 -11.75 18.44
C ASP A 211 9.65 -13.03 17.96
N ASN A 212 10.38 -13.69 18.86
CA ASN A 212 11.17 -14.86 18.52
C ASN A 212 10.32 -16.11 18.30
N GLU A 213 9.07 -16.17 18.75
CA GLU A 213 8.22 -17.35 18.56
C GLU A 213 7.58 -17.36 17.18
N SER A 214 6.97 -16.24 16.79
CA SER A 214 6.27 -16.08 15.51
C SER A 214 7.15 -15.54 14.38
N GLY A 215 8.25 -14.84 14.71
CA GLY A 215 9.05 -14.08 13.75
C GLY A 215 8.44 -12.73 13.34
N ALA A 216 7.28 -12.35 13.88
CA ALA A 216 6.62 -11.09 13.57
C ALA A 216 7.16 -9.92 14.40
N TYR A 217 6.63 -8.71 14.15
CA TYR A 217 7.12 -7.47 14.75
C TYR A 217 6.05 -6.81 15.61
N PHE A 218 6.09 -7.02 16.93
CA PHE A 218 5.14 -6.42 17.87
C PHE A 218 5.74 -6.38 19.29
N GLN A 219 5.05 -5.69 20.20
CA GLN A 219 5.38 -5.69 21.63
C GLN A 219 4.12 -5.95 22.44
N GLY A 220 4.28 -6.51 23.64
CA GLY A 220 3.19 -6.75 24.57
C GLY A 220 2.46 -8.06 24.29
N ASN A 221 1.16 -8.08 24.53
CA ASN A 221 0.33 -9.25 24.22
C ASN A 221 0.22 -9.41 22.71
N GLN A 222 0.19 -10.66 22.23
CA GLN A 222 0.03 -10.94 20.81
C GLN A 222 -1.27 -10.31 20.27
N PRO A 223 -1.19 -9.46 19.23
CA PRO A 223 -2.37 -8.96 18.53
C PRO A 223 -3.13 -10.08 17.81
N SER A 224 -4.27 -9.77 17.20
CA SER A 224 -4.95 -10.76 16.35
C SER A 224 -4.03 -11.21 15.21
N ASN A 225 -4.15 -12.46 14.76
CA ASN A 225 -3.35 -12.97 13.65
C ASN A 225 -3.42 -12.08 12.40
N GLN A 226 -4.59 -11.48 12.13
CA GLN A 226 -4.78 -10.54 11.03
C GLN A 226 -3.92 -9.29 11.19
N GLU A 227 -4.01 -8.62 12.35
CA GLU A 227 -3.21 -7.44 12.67
C GLU A 227 -1.70 -7.76 12.61
N VAL A 228 -1.30 -8.96 13.04
CA VAL A 228 0.09 -9.42 12.96
C VAL A 228 0.54 -9.54 11.50
N ILE A 229 -0.24 -10.18 10.61
CA ILE A 229 0.11 -10.29 9.18
C ILE A 229 0.12 -8.93 8.50
N ASN A 230 -0.88 -8.08 8.74
CA ASN A 230 -0.89 -6.74 8.16
C ASN A 230 0.33 -5.93 8.61
N GLY A 231 0.70 -6.00 9.90
CA GLY A 231 1.91 -5.37 10.42
C GLY A 231 3.20 -5.94 9.83
N LEU A 232 3.28 -7.27 9.72
CA LEU A 232 4.39 -7.98 9.11
C LEU A 232 4.61 -7.56 7.65
N MET A 233 3.54 -7.48 6.85
CA MET A 233 3.58 -6.97 5.47
C MET A 233 4.21 -5.57 5.41
N LYS A 234 3.80 -4.66 6.30
CA LYS A 234 4.34 -3.29 6.31
C LYS A 234 5.82 -3.28 6.68
N VAL A 235 6.24 -4.03 7.70
CA VAL A 235 7.65 -4.10 8.10
C VAL A 235 8.52 -4.71 7.00
N ILE A 236 8.10 -5.85 6.43
CA ILE A 236 8.81 -6.49 5.32
C ILE A 236 8.91 -5.54 4.12
N THR A 237 7.85 -4.79 3.80
CA THR A 237 7.89 -3.76 2.76
C THR A 237 8.98 -2.72 3.04
N GLY A 238 9.09 -2.25 4.29
CA GLY A 238 10.15 -1.32 4.68
C GLY A 238 11.55 -1.92 4.52
N LEU A 239 11.74 -3.15 4.99
CA LEU A 239 13.01 -3.87 4.88
C LEU A 239 13.40 -4.12 3.42
N ASP A 240 12.44 -4.44 2.56
CA ASP A 240 12.65 -4.59 1.12
C ASP A 240 13.13 -3.28 0.50
N TRP A 241 12.54 -2.13 0.86
CA TRP A 241 12.99 -0.80 0.40
C TRP A 241 14.43 -0.47 0.75
N ILE A 242 14.92 -0.91 1.91
CA ILE A 242 16.30 -0.69 2.34
C ILE A 242 17.25 -1.86 2.05
N ASP A 243 16.80 -2.86 1.28
CA ASP A 243 17.57 -4.04 0.92
C ASP A 243 18.12 -4.79 2.16
N CYS A 244 17.27 -4.96 3.18
CA CYS A 244 17.54 -5.73 4.39
C CYS A 244 16.73 -7.02 4.41
N ASN A 245 17.28 -8.07 5.04
CA ASN A 245 16.56 -9.33 5.20
C ASN A 245 15.52 -9.23 6.32
N MET A 246 14.37 -9.88 6.13
CA MET A 246 13.43 -10.14 7.22
C MET A 246 14.03 -11.10 8.26
N HIS A 247 13.56 -11.00 9.50
CA HIS A 247 13.93 -11.94 10.55
C HIS A 247 13.10 -13.23 10.43
N HIS A 248 13.70 -14.37 10.79
CA HIS A 248 13.00 -15.65 10.97
C HIS A 248 12.01 -16.06 9.84
N PRO A 249 12.41 -16.11 8.55
CA PRO A 249 11.49 -16.38 7.44
C PRO A 249 10.70 -17.68 7.58
N LYS A 250 11.27 -18.74 8.18
CA LYS A 250 10.56 -20.00 8.42
C LYS A 250 9.41 -19.87 9.42
N LYS A 251 9.61 -19.09 10.49
CA LYS A 251 8.56 -18.86 11.51
C LYS A 251 7.44 -17.99 10.95
N ILE A 252 7.80 -17.01 10.12
CA ILE A 252 6.85 -16.21 9.35
C ILE A 252 6.00 -17.10 8.45
N ILE A 253 6.61 -18.05 7.73
CA ILE A 253 5.88 -19.02 6.90
C ILE A 253 4.94 -19.88 7.75
N ASP A 254 5.41 -20.39 8.89
CA ASP A 254 4.56 -21.18 9.80
C ASP A 254 3.36 -20.37 10.31
N LEU A 255 3.57 -19.11 10.71
CA LEU A 255 2.50 -18.20 11.11
C LEU A 255 1.50 -17.97 9.97
N ALA A 256 1.98 -17.58 8.79
CA ALA A 256 1.15 -17.27 7.64
C ALA A 256 0.30 -18.47 7.18
N LEU A 257 0.86 -19.68 7.17
CA LEU A 257 0.14 -20.92 6.84
C LEU A 257 -0.89 -21.32 7.91
N SER A 258 -0.78 -20.81 9.14
CA SER A 258 -1.74 -21.09 10.22
C SER A 258 -3.01 -20.23 10.15
N ILE A 259 -3.04 -19.24 9.27
CA ILE A 259 -4.09 -18.23 9.22
C ILE A 259 -5.10 -18.60 8.14
N ASN A 260 -6.38 -18.56 8.52
CA ASN A 260 -7.46 -18.70 7.55
C ASN A 260 -7.56 -17.44 6.69
N PRO A 261 -7.48 -17.55 5.36
CA PRO A 261 -7.64 -16.42 4.47
C PRO A 261 -8.95 -15.66 4.71
N GLN A 262 -8.85 -14.35 4.88
CA GLN A 262 -10.01 -13.46 4.83
C GLN A 262 -10.35 -13.09 3.39
N SER A 263 -11.54 -12.55 3.18
CA SER A 263 -12.05 -12.18 1.85
C SER A 263 -11.98 -10.66 1.56
N GLU A 264 -11.19 -9.89 2.30
CA GLU A 264 -10.96 -8.47 2.00
C GLU A 264 -9.69 -8.29 1.17
N GLY A 265 -9.72 -7.40 0.17
CA GLY A 265 -8.62 -7.28 -0.80
C GLY A 265 -7.25 -6.98 -0.18
N CYS A 266 -7.18 -6.14 0.86
CA CYS A 266 -5.92 -5.87 1.56
C CYS A 266 -5.38 -7.10 2.30
N ASP A 267 -6.23 -7.86 2.98
CA ASP A 267 -5.79 -8.98 3.81
C ASP A 267 -5.25 -10.14 2.97
N ILE A 268 -5.88 -10.37 1.80
CA ILE A 268 -5.40 -11.33 0.80
C ILE A 268 -4.00 -10.95 0.33
N VAL A 269 -3.82 -9.70 -0.11
CA VAL A 269 -2.53 -9.22 -0.63
C VAL A 269 -1.44 -9.24 0.44
N ASP A 270 -1.78 -8.87 1.68
CA ASP A 270 -0.80 -8.85 2.76
C ASP A 270 -0.27 -10.25 3.06
N LEU A 271 -1.14 -11.27 3.07
CA LEU A 271 -0.75 -12.66 3.24
C LEU A 271 0.11 -13.16 2.05
N VAL A 272 -0.31 -12.86 0.82
CA VAL A 272 0.46 -13.22 -0.39
C VAL A 272 1.85 -12.58 -0.37
N TYR A 273 1.95 -11.28 -0.05
CA TYR A 273 3.22 -10.55 -0.01
C TYR A 273 4.17 -11.12 1.04
N VAL A 274 3.67 -11.40 2.25
CA VAL A 274 4.47 -12.01 3.33
C VAL A 274 5.06 -13.35 2.88
N LEU A 275 4.23 -14.23 2.34
CA LEU A 275 4.65 -15.56 1.90
C LEU A 275 5.59 -15.49 0.70
N TYR A 276 5.29 -14.62 -0.27
CA TYR A 276 6.16 -14.36 -1.42
C TYR A 276 7.56 -13.94 -0.96
N MET A 277 7.64 -12.92 -0.10
CA MET A 277 8.92 -12.39 0.37
C MET A 277 9.69 -13.39 1.22
N ALA A 278 9.02 -14.19 2.06
CA ALA A 278 9.67 -15.23 2.86
C ALA A 278 10.18 -16.38 1.98
N SER A 279 9.43 -16.77 0.96
CA SER A 279 9.81 -17.82 -0.01
C SER A 279 11.05 -17.44 -0.82
N LYS A 280 11.28 -16.14 -1.08
CA LYS A 280 12.54 -15.66 -1.68
C LYS A 280 13.78 -15.89 -0.81
N LYS A 281 13.62 -16.21 0.48
CA LYS A 281 14.71 -16.42 1.43
C LYS A 281 14.92 -17.89 1.78
N THR A 282 13.95 -18.77 1.50
CA THR A 282 14.01 -20.19 1.84
C THR A 282 12.96 -21.00 1.08
N ASP A 283 13.30 -22.25 0.72
CA ASP A 283 12.34 -23.22 0.14
C ASP A 283 11.49 -23.96 1.19
N TYR A 284 11.56 -23.56 2.46
CA TYR A 284 10.80 -24.18 3.54
C TYR A 284 9.31 -24.13 3.25
N LYS A 285 8.65 -25.31 3.25
CA LYS A 285 7.21 -25.48 3.00
C LYS A 285 6.72 -24.94 1.65
N LYS A 286 7.58 -24.84 0.63
CA LYS A 286 7.22 -24.33 -0.72
C LYS A 286 5.94 -25.00 -1.27
N LYS A 287 5.76 -26.30 -1.07
CA LYS A 287 4.54 -27.02 -1.51
C LYS A 287 3.28 -26.54 -0.82
N GLU A 288 3.31 -26.35 0.50
CA GLU A 288 2.15 -25.84 1.25
C GLU A 288 1.83 -24.39 0.87
N ILE A 289 2.85 -23.57 0.59
CA ILE A 289 2.67 -22.20 0.10
C ILE A 289 1.98 -22.18 -1.26
N VAL A 290 2.42 -23.03 -2.20
CA VAL A 290 1.79 -23.15 -3.52
C VAL A 290 0.31 -23.58 -3.40
N LEU A 291 0.01 -24.57 -2.55
CA LEU A 291 -1.37 -24.99 -2.30
C LEU A 291 -2.23 -23.85 -1.71
N LEU A 292 -1.71 -23.12 -0.72
CA LEU A 292 -2.41 -21.96 -0.18
C LEU A 292 -2.62 -20.88 -1.26
N PHE A 293 -1.65 -20.68 -2.16
CA PHE A 293 -1.80 -19.72 -3.26
C PHE A 293 -2.86 -20.15 -4.29
N GLU A 294 -3.06 -21.44 -4.53
CA GLU A 294 -4.20 -21.92 -5.32
C GLU A 294 -5.54 -21.56 -4.66
N ASP A 295 -5.64 -21.73 -3.34
CA ASP A 295 -6.83 -21.34 -2.57
C ASP A 295 -7.05 -19.82 -2.58
N LEU A 296 -5.99 -19.04 -2.36
CA LEU A 296 -6.04 -17.56 -2.43
C LEU A 296 -6.42 -17.08 -3.84
N THR A 297 -5.95 -17.74 -4.89
CA THR A 297 -6.36 -17.43 -6.28
C THR A 297 -7.87 -17.57 -6.45
N ASN A 298 -8.45 -18.65 -5.90
CA ASN A 298 -9.91 -18.83 -5.93
C ASN A 298 -10.65 -17.73 -5.17
N ILE A 299 -10.12 -17.27 -4.03
CA ILE A 299 -10.70 -16.15 -3.27
C ILE A 299 -10.58 -14.84 -4.03
N ILE A 300 -9.42 -14.55 -4.64
CA ILE A 300 -9.21 -13.37 -5.48
C ILE A 300 -10.27 -13.30 -6.58
N PHE A 301 -10.57 -14.41 -7.25
CA PHE A 301 -11.57 -14.44 -8.31
C PHE A 301 -13.02 -14.28 -7.84
N GLN A 302 -13.29 -14.36 -6.53
CA GLN A 302 -14.60 -13.95 -5.99
C GLN A 302 -14.83 -12.43 -6.05
N HIS A 303 -13.76 -11.65 -6.18
CA HIS A 303 -13.82 -10.21 -6.37
C HIS A 303 -13.91 -9.80 -7.85
N PHE A 304 -13.79 -10.76 -8.78
CA PHE A 304 -13.75 -10.45 -10.21
C PHE A 304 -15.15 -10.15 -10.74
N ILE A 305 -15.34 -8.97 -11.30
CA ILE A 305 -16.59 -8.53 -11.92
C ILE A 305 -16.51 -8.83 -13.41
N LEU A 306 -17.17 -9.92 -13.82
CA LEU A 306 -17.05 -10.48 -15.17
C LEU A 306 -17.40 -9.46 -16.26
N GLU A 307 -18.46 -8.65 -16.09
CA GLU A 307 -18.86 -7.67 -17.10
C GLU A 307 -17.87 -6.51 -17.25
N GLN A 308 -17.03 -6.27 -16.24
CA GLN A 308 -16.06 -5.18 -16.22
C GLN A 308 -14.62 -5.66 -16.46
N GLY A 309 -14.36 -6.96 -16.31
CA GLY A 309 -13.04 -7.54 -16.57
C GLY A 309 -11.98 -7.18 -15.52
N ALA A 310 -12.39 -6.85 -14.30
CA ALA A 310 -11.50 -6.36 -13.23
C ALA A 310 -12.03 -6.69 -11.83
N PHE A 311 -11.38 -6.20 -10.77
CA PHE A 311 -11.66 -6.63 -9.40
C PHE A 311 -12.26 -5.52 -8.51
N SER A 312 -13.15 -5.91 -7.60
CA SER A 312 -13.67 -5.04 -6.53
C SER A 312 -12.86 -5.18 -5.23
N TYR A 313 -12.73 -4.10 -4.47
CA TYR A 313 -11.97 -4.09 -3.22
C TYR A 313 -12.59 -4.99 -2.13
N PHE A 314 -13.92 -4.95 -2.00
CA PHE A 314 -14.68 -5.86 -1.14
C PHE A 314 -15.48 -6.85 -1.99
N LEU A 315 -15.88 -7.98 -1.41
CA LEU A 315 -16.86 -8.86 -2.05
C LEU A 315 -18.15 -8.10 -2.33
N ASN A 316 -18.57 -8.13 -3.60
CA ASN A 316 -19.78 -7.49 -4.11
C ASN A 316 -19.85 -5.97 -3.88
N LYS A 317 -18.72 -5.28 -3.67
CA LYS A 317 -18.71 -3.85 -3.32
C LYS A 317 -17.38 -3.17 -3.61
N SER A 318 -17.44 -2.02 -4.27
CA SER A 318 -16.27 -1.17 -4.52
C SER A 318 -15.75 -0.46 -3.27
N GLN A 319 -14.47 -0.06 -3.29
CA GLN A 319 -13.86 0.80 -2.28
C GLN A 319 -14.71 2.04 -2.06
N THR A 320 -15.06 2.34 -0.80
CA THR A 320 -15.91 3.49 -0.47
C THR A 320 -15.15 4.75 -0.06
N HIS A 321 -13.96 4.59 0.54
CA HIS A 321 -13.20 5.70 1.10
C HIS A 321 -11.73 5.66 0.68
N TYR A 322 -11.17 6.84 0.45
CA TYR A 322 -9.74 7.07 0.25
C TYR A 322 -9.26 8.04 1.34
N TYR A 323 -8.39 7.56 2.23
CA TYR A 323 -7.89 8.31 3.40
C TYR A 323 -8.98 9.07 4.19
N GLY A 324 -10.13 8.43 4.38
CA GLY A 324 -11.24 9.00 5.15
C GLY A 324 -12.15 9.98 4.39
N VAL A 325 -11.95 10.17 3.09
CA VAL A 325 -12.87 10.86 2.17
C VAL A 325 -13.71 9.81 1.44
N LYS A 326 -15.02 9.99 1.37
CA LYS A 326 -15.93 9.08 0.67
C LYS A 326 -15.87 9.33 -0.83
N VAL A 327 -15.27 8.39 -1.56
CA VAL A 327 -14.99 8.52 -3.01
C VAL A 327 -15.98 7.76 -3.89
N THR A 328 -16.67 6.76 -3.36
CA THR A 328 -17.73 6.03 -4.09
C THR A 328 -18.95 5.76 -3.20
N LYS A 329 -20.06 5.36 -3.84
CA LYS A 329 -21.26 4.84 -3.19
C LYS A 329 -21.12 3.38 -2.76
N GLY A 330 -20.09 2.66 -3.20
CA GLY A 330 -19.87 1.26 -2.88
C GLY A 330 -20.89 0.34 -3.54
N PHE A 331 -21.14 0.50 -4.83
CA PHE A 331 -21.94 -0.46 -5.60
C PHE A 331 -21.16 -1.74 -5.86
N ASN A 332 -21.86 -2.79 -6.31
CA ASN A 332 -21.24 -4.02 -6.75
C ASN A 332 -20.58 -3.84 -8.12
N GLU A 333 -19.36 -3.31 -8.12
CA GLU A 333 -18.56 -3.07 -9.32
C GLU A 333 -17.07 -3.14 -8.99
N ALA A 334 -16.25 -3.33 -10.03
CA ALA A 334 -14.81 -3.28 -9.91
C ALA A 334 -14.37 -1.84 -9.61
N ASP A 335 -13.24 -1.71 -8.92
CA ASP A 335 -12.66 -0.42 -8.60
C ASP A 335 -11.16 -0.44 -8.78
N LEU A 336 -10.59 0.75 -8.93
CA LEU A 336 -9.18 0.94 -9.24
C LEU A 336 -8.26 0.37 -8.15
N HIS A 337 -8.65 0.49 -6.88
CA HIS A 337 -7.82 0.06 -5.76
C HIS A 337 -7.86 -1.46 -5.58
N GLY A 338 -9.04 -2.06 -5.62
CA GLY A 338 -9.23 -3.51 -5.62
C GLY A 338 -8.50 -4.17 -6.79
N THR A 339 -8.63 -3.58 -7.99
CA THR A 339 -7.93 -4.05 -9.19
C THR A 339 -6.41 -4.00 -9.03
N LEU A 340 -5.85 -2.88 -8.55
CA LEU A 340 -4.41 -2.78 -8.28
C LEU A 340 -3.93 -3.88 -7.33
N LEU A 341 -4.61 -4.01 -6.18
CA LEU A 341 -4.23 -4.91 -5.10
C LEU A 341 -4.26 -6.37 -5.56
N LEU A 342 -5.37 -6.81 -6.14
CA LEU A 342 -5.54 -8.21 -6.51
C LEU A 342 -4.71 -8.59 -7.74
N THR A 343 -4.49 -7.66 -8.68
CA THR A 343 -3.55 -7.88 -9.79
C THR A 343 -2.12 -8.04 -9.26
N TRP A 344 -1.72 -7.26 -8.24
CA TRP A 344 -0.41 -7.40 -7.60
C TRP A 344 -0.26 -8.73 -6.84
N ALA A 345 -1.28 -9.20 -6.12
CA ALA A 345 -1.25 -10.53 -5.52
C ALA A 345 -1.08 -11.62 -6.58
N LEU A 346 -1.85 -11.56 -7.66
CA LEU A 346 -1.73 -12.51 -8.76
C LEU A 346 -0.34 -12.49 -9.39
N SER A 347 0.31 -11.33 -9.56
CA SER A 347 1.67 -11.30 -10.11
C SER A 347 2.68 -12.02 -9.21
N MET A 348 2.58 -11.88 -7.88
CA MET A 348 3.43 -12.62 -6.93
C MET A 348 3.16 -14.13 -6.94
N ILE A 349 1.89 -14.54 -7.03
CA ILE A 349 1.51 -15.95 -7.11
C ILE A 349 2.04 -16.58 -8.41
N LEU A 350 1.86 -15.90 -9.55
CA LEU A 350 2.37 -16.33 -10.85
C LEU A 350 3.90 -16.51 -10.82
N ASN A 351 4.61 -15.58 -10.17
CA ASN A 351 6.06 -15.66 -10.04
C ASN A 351 6.52 -16.88 -9.23
N ILE A 352 5.88 -17.17 -8.10
CA ILE A 352 6.22 -18.32 -7.24
C ILE A 352 5.88 -19.65 -7.91
N ASN A 353 4.80 -19.67 -8.69
CA ASN A 353 4.38 -20.84 -9.45
C ASN A 353 5.16 -21.02 -10.76
N GLU A 354 6.17 -20.17 -11.03
CA GLU A 354 7.01 -20.22 -12.24
C GLU A 354 6.15 -20.22 -13.52
N ASN A 355 5.04 -19.48 -13.52
CA ASN A 355 4.13 -19.40 -14.66
C ASN A 355 4.62 -18.33 -15.66
N GLU A 356 5.08 -18.80 -16.82
CA GLU A 356 5.66 -17.96 -17.87
C GLU A 356 4.63 -17.41 -18.88
N ASN A 357 3.34 -17.71 -18.73
CA ASN A 357 2.31 -17.28 -19.69
C ASN A 357 2.05 -15.76 -19.67
N LEU A 358 2.38 -15.09 -18.57
CA LEU A 358 2.19 -13.66 -18.36
C LEU A 358 3.49 -13.03 -17.88
N SER A 359 3.88 -11.90 -18.46
CA SER A 359 5.11 -11.17 -18.11
C SER A 359 4.83 -10.04 -17.12
N TRP A 360 4.11 -10.35 -16.03
CA TRP A 360 3.73 -9.34 -15.04
C TRP A 360 4.88 -8.97 -14.11
N ASN A 361 5.05 -7.67 -13.87
CA ASN A 361 6.03 -7.14 -12.94
C ASN A 361 5.54 -7.25 -11.49
N ILE A 362 6.48 -7.42 -10.55
CA ILE A 362 6.19 -7.34 -9.12
C ILE A 362 6.38 -5.90 -8.64
N LEU A 363 5.34 -5.32 -8.04
CA LEU A 363 5.40 -3.99 -7.46
C LEU A 363 6.23 -3.99 -6.17
N LYS A 364 7.02 -2.94 -5.97
CA LYS A 364 7.63 -2.54 -4.69
C LYS A 364 6.79 -1.39 -4.11
N PRO A 365 5.84 -1.68 -3.21
CA PRO A 365 4.72 -0.79 -2.88
C PRO A 365 5.12 0.52 -2.17
#